data_AF-A0A917EFP6-F1
#
_entry.id   AF-A0A917EFP6-F1
#
_cell.length_a   1.000
_cell.length_b   1.000
_cell.length_c   1.000
_cell.angle_alpha   90.00
_cell.angle_beta   90.00
_cell.angle_gamma   90.00
#
_symmetry.space_group_name_H-M   'P 1'
#
loop_
_entity.id
_entity.type
_entity.pdbx_description
1 polymer ?
#
loop_
_entity_poly.entity_id
_entity_poly.type
_entity_poly.pdbx_seq_one_letter_code
_entity_poly.pdbx_strand_id
1 'polypeptide(L)'
;MIRSAIGILAIAVTASAARPVAAEDLALVLVNSDYATLDDLSGDRYAARFESELEGAGFTTFALQDGTAAETSAMVRDFAAAVAADRDNRIVIILSGHLAHTGAETYLLAEDAGNPDGFTVATMGQALSPLFALAGTAQGRAAVLLAPSGDAGDTGIALSPGGGEIAVPQGVARVTGEVRALFSALRDGLLPADATYASAAARAPRGVTYDGFLSSAIGLRTGASPAAPGPSRPDPGEFAYWNAAQDIGSEAALRAYLDRYPDGTFAADARARIAALKDAPLKRAQDAEDDLALTREARREVQRYLTILGFNTRGTDGIFGPATRKALTDWQSARRFGADGYLDAQQLATLRSEGAARAAELEREAEARRAAEEQKDRDYWARTGSTGDKAGLQAYLDRYPDGLFADTAKERLARIAQAEQDRATAEARAAWLRATEADTEEAYIAFLRAHPDSPFEDAARQRITELREPPRDDSAERAAEAEEARVVGNQVTRLLVERRLLQLGMEPGTPDGAFDAETRRAIRRFQSSRGIEVTGYVTQATLVRLLAG
;
A
#
# COMPACT_ATOMS: atom_id res chain seq x y z
N MET A 1 -24.99 21.18 3.31
CA MET A 1 -24.32 22.16 2.43
C MET A 1 -22.92 21.66 2.11
N ILE A 2 -22.74 20.87 1.05
CA ILE A 2 -21.47 20.78 0.33
C ILE A 2 -21.86 20.81 -1.13
N ARG A 3 -21.43 21.88 -1.82
CA ARG A 3 -21.77 22.23 -3.19
C ARG A 3 -20.88 21.46 -4.16
N SER A 4 -21.55 20.97 -5.20
CA SER A 4 -21.14 20.75 -6.59
C SER A 4 -19.73 21.22 -7.02
N ALA A 5 -19.04 20.33 -7.72
CA ALA A 5 -18.08 20.68 -8.75
C ALA A 5 -18.18 19.64 -9.89
N ILE A 6 -19.20 19.81 -10.74
CA ILE A 6 -19.33 19.14 -12.04
C ILE A 6 -18.38 19.89 -12.98
N GLY A 7 -17.35 19.20 -13.47
CA GLY A 7 -16.46 19.71 -14.50
C GLY A 7 -17.14 19.60 -15.86
N ILE A 8 -17.75 20.71 -16.30
CA ILE A 8 -18.19 20.90 -17.69
C ILE A 8 -16.92 21.07 -18.54
N LEU A 9 -16.59 20.06 -19.36
CA LEU A 9 -15.61 20.22 -20.43
C LEU A 9 -16.37 20.64 -21.70
N ALA A 10 -16.37 21.94 -21.96
CA ALA A 10 -16.91 22.52 -23.18
C ALA A 10 -16.01 22.14 -24.38
N ILE A 11 -16.58 21.45 -25.37
CA ILE A 11 -15.91 21.19 -26.65
C ILE A 11 -15.85 22.50 -27.44
N ALA A 12 -14.62 22.97 -27.69
CA ALA A 12 -14.35 24.11 -28.56
C ALA A 12 -14.40 23.67 -30.03
N VAL A 13 -15.45 24.06 -30.75
CA VAL A 13 -15.52 23.95 -32.21
C VAL A 13 -14.51 24.91 -32.82
N THR A 14 -13.39 24.39 -33.29
CA THR A 14 -12.44 25.13 -34.13
C THR A 14 -12.74 24.83 -35.60
N ALA A 15 -13.31 25.82 -36.29
CA ALA A 15 -13.51 25.78 -37.73
C ALA A 15 -12.14 25.75 -38.44
N SER A 16 -11.79 24.60 -39.04
CA SER A 16 -10.65 24.47 -39.95
C SER A 16 -11.13 24.15 -41.36
N ALA A 17 -10.40 24.72 -42.32
CA ALA A 17 -10.71 24.81 -43.74
C ALA A 17 -11.21 23.51 -44.38
N ALA A 18 -12.18 23.66 -45.30
CA ALA A 18 -12.79 22.61 -46.11
C ALA A 18 -11.72 21.72 -46.77
N ARG A 19 -11.54 20.52 -46.19
CA ARG A 19 -10.90 19.38 -46.82
C ARG A 19 -11.96 18.61 -47.61
N PRO A 20 -11.61 17.91 -48.71
CA PRO A 20 -12.54 16.99 -49.33
C PRO A 20 -12.95 15.96 -48.28
N VAL A 21 -14.26 15.87 -48.02
CA VAL A 21 -14.86 14.94 -47.06
C VAL A 21 -14.62 13.53 -47.61
N ALA A 22 -13.63 12.86 -47.07
CA ALA A 22 -13.53 11.40 -47.13
C ALA A 22 -14.60 10.84 -46.19
N ALA A 23 -15.23 9.73 -46.56
CA ALA A 23 -16.24 9.06 -45.74
C ALA A 23 -15.80 9.00 -44.27
N GLU A 24 -16.61 9.56 -43.37
CA GLU A 24 -16.30 9.64 -41.95
C GLU A 24 -16.73 8.32 -41.30
N ASP A 25 -15.78 7.60 -40.72
CA ASP A 25 -16.11 6.44 -39.90
C ASP A 25 -16.75 6.96 -38.61
N LEU A 26 -17.97 6.54 -38.27
CA LEU A 26 -18.75 7.11 -37.18
C LEU A 26 -19.03 6.06 -36.10
N ALA A 27 -18.87 6.45 -34.85
CA ALA A 27 -19.18 5.58 -33.72
C ALA A 27 -20.03 6.26 -32.65
N LEU A 28 -21.06 5.56 -32.17
CA LEU A 28 -21.87 5.96 -31.02
C LEU A 28 -21.56 5.01 -29.85
N VAL A 29 -21.22 5.57 -28.69
CA VAL A 29 -20.91 4.83 -27.47
C VAL A 29 -21.78 5.34 -26.34
N LEU A 30 -22.74 4.54 -25.91
CA LEU A 30 -23.62 4.84 -24.77
C LEU A 30 -23.38 3.80 -23.68
N VAL A 31 -22.84 4.23 -22.55
CA VAL A 31 -22.55 3.36 -21.40
C VAL A 31 -23.18 3.96 -20.15
N ASN A 32 -24.17 3.27 -19.60
CA ASN A 32 -24.79 3.61 -18.32
C ASN A 32 -24.48 2.53 -17.30
N SER A 33 -24.02 2.95 -16.12
CA SER A 33 -23.53 2.10 -15.03
C SER A 33 -23.87 2.64 -13.65
N ASP A 34 -23.94 3.97 -13.50
CA ASP A 34 -24.37 4.66 -12.28
C ASP A 34 -25.82 5.12 -12.51
N TYR A 35 -26.77 4.56 -11.76
CA TYR A 35 -28.20 4.83 -11.92
C TYR A 35 -28.76 5.51 -10.68
N ALA A 36 -29.54 6.56 -10.88
CA ALA A 36 -30.10 7.33 -9.76
C ALA A 36 -31.09 6.53 -8.92
N THR A 37 -31.75 5.53 -9.50
CA THR A 37 -32.77 4.73 -8.80
C THR A 37 -32.71 3.22 -9.05
N LEU A 38 -32.15 2.79 -10.19
CA LEU A 38 -31.96 1.38 -10.52
C LEU A 38 -30.65 0.88 -9.91
N ASP A 39 -30.44 -0.44 -9.89
CA ASP A 39 -29.20 -1.02 -9.36
C ASP A 39 -27.99 -0.64 -10.21
N ASP A 40 -26.92 -0.17 -9.57
CA ASP A 40 -25.68 0.15 -10.28
C ASP A 40 -25.01 -1.09 -10.87
N LEU A 41 -24.39 -0.93 -12.03
CA LEU A 41 -23.63 -1.99 -12.68
C LEU A 41 -22.18 -1.97 -12.22
N SER A 42 -21.69 -3.11 -11.74
CA SER A 42 -20.28 -3.24 -11.34
C SER A 42 -19.36 -3.21 -12.57
N GLY A 43 -18.74 -2.07 -12.85
CA GLY A 43 -17.74 -1.95 -13.92
C GLY A 43 -17.35 -0.50 -14.23
N ASP A 44 -16.04 -0.26 -14.33
CA ASP A 44 -15.41 1.03 -14.66
C ASP A 44 -16.04 1.81 -15.84
N ARG A 45 -15.79 3.13 -15.91
CA ARG A 45 -16.11 4.07 -17.01
C ARG A 45 -15.61 3.59 -18.40
N TYR A 46 -16.32 2.67 -19.04
CA TYR A 46 -15.91 2.06 -20.31
C TYR A 46 -16.13 2.98 -21.52
N ALA A 47 -16.99 3.99 -21.44
CA ALA A 47 -17.23 4.89 -22.58
C ALA A 47 -15.94 5.50 -23.12
N ALA A 48 -15.10 6.05 -22.23
CA ALA A 48 -13.82 6.67 -22.59
C ALA A 48 -12.81 5.66 -23.16
N ARG A 49 -12.87 4.39 -22.73
CA ARG A 49 -12.01 3.32 -23.29
C ARG A 49 -12.42 2.99 -24.71
N PHE A 50 -13.71 2.80 -24.95
CA PHE A 50 -14.25 2.55 -26.29
C PHE A 50 -13.96 3.73 -27.21
N GLU A 51 -14.20 4.96 -26.74
CA GLU A 51 -13.89 6.20 -27.45
C GLU A 51 -12.42 6.23 -27.90
N SER A 52 -11.48 6.07 -26.97
CA SER A 52 -10.05 6.10 -27.28
C SER A 52 -9.62 5.05 -28.32
N GLU A 53 -10.16 3.83 -28.27
CA GLU A 53 -9.83 2.77 -29.25
C GLU A 53 -10.44 3.07 -30.64
N LEU A 54 -11.67 3.60 -30.66
CA LEU A 54 -12.36 3.94 -31.90
C LEU A 54 -11.73 5.15 -32.59
N GLU A 55 -11.40 6.21 -31.85
CA GLU A 55 -10.65 7.35 -32.37
C GLU A 55 -9.27 6.91 -32.89
N GLY A 56 -8.58 6.02 -32.15
CA GLY A 56 -7.33 5.43 -32.60
C GLY A 56 -7.45 4.62 -33.90
N ALA A 57 -8.64 4.07 -34.17
CA ALA A 57 -8.96 3.37 -35.41
C ALA A 57 -9.45 4.31 -36.55
N GLY A 58 -9.61 5.60 -36.27
CA GLY A 58 -10.02 6.63 -37.22
C GLY A 58 -11.51 6.96 -37.22
N PHE A 59 -12.27 6.53 -36.21
CA PHE A 59 -13.68 6.88 -36.07
C PHE A 59 -13.84 8.24 -35.38
N THR A 60 -14.80 9.03 -35.84
CA THR A 60 -15.36 10.16 -35.09
C THR A 60 -16.38 9.60 -34.10
N THR A 61 -16.15 9.83 -32.81
CA THR A 61 -16.89 9.20 -31.71
C THR A 61 -17.89 10.16 -31.06
N PHE A 62 -19.06 9.63 -30.74
CA PHE A 62 -20.12 10.25 -29.98
C PHE A 62 -20.26 9.41 -28.70
N ALA A 63 -19.54 9.78 -27.64
CA ALA A 63 -19.46 9.00 -26.42
C ALA A 63 -20.20 9.68 -25.26
N LEU A 64 -21.02 8.91 -24.55
CA LEU A 64 -21.72 9.35 -23.36
C LEU A 64 -21.62 8.26 -22.27
N GLN A 65 -21.20 8.68 -21.09
CA GLN A 65 -21.10 7.87 -19.88
C GLN A 65 -22.14 8.37 -18.89
N ASP A 66 -22.97 7.46 -18.36
CA ASP A 66 -24.02 7.73 -17.38
C ASP A 66 -24.86 8.94 -17.82
N GLY A 67 -25.51 8.81 -18.98
CA GLY A 67 -26.23 9.91 -19.63
C GLY A 67 -27.69 9.97 -19.22
N THR A 68 -28.20 11.18 -18.94
CA THR A 68 -29.65 11.37 -18.74
C THR A 68 -30.42 11.07 -20.02
N ALA A 69 -31.73 10.84 -19.91
CA ALA A 69 -32.58 10.59 -21.08
C ALA A 69 -32.51 11.73 -22.11
N ALA A 70 -32.43 12.97 -21.63
CA ALA A 70 -32.32 14.16 -22.47
C ALA A 70 -30.96 14.23 -23.21
N GLU A 71 -29.85 14.00 -22.50
CA GLU A 71 -28.49 14.00 -23.09
C GLU A 71 -28.30 12.85 -24.07
N THR A 72 -28.74 11.65 -23.70
CA THR A 72 -28.70 10.48 -24.57
C THR A 72 -29.47 10.73 -25.87
N SER A 73 -30.69 11.26 -25.75
CA SER A 73 -31.51 11.59 -26.92
C SER A 73 -30.89 12.68 -27.79
N ALA A 74 -30.21 13.67 -27.20
CA ALA A 74 -29.48 14.70 -27.95
C ALA A 74 -28.28 14.10 -28.70
N MET A 75 -27.44 13.31 -28.02
CA MET A 75 -26.28 12.64 -28.60
C MET A 75 -26.67 11.72 -29.76
N VAL A 76 -27.75 10.93 -29.60
CA VAL A 76 -28.27 10.06 -30.66
C VAL A 76 -28.75 10.85 -31.86
N ARG A 77 -29.39 12.01 -31.67
CA ARG A 77 -29.80 12.89 -32.77
C ARG A 77 -28.59 13.46 -33.51
N ASP A 78 -27.57 13.90 -32.80
CA ASP A 78 -26.35 14.45 -33.39
C ASP A 78 -25.59 13.37 -34.18
N PHE A 79 -25.47 12.17 -33.62
CA PHE A 79 -24.93 11.00 -34.32
C PHE A 79 -25.74 10.64 -35.58
N ALA A 80 -27.07 10.60 -35.48
CA ALA A 80 -27.93 10.31 -36.63
C ALA A 80 -27.81 11.38 -37.73
N ALA A 81 -27.65 12.65 -37.35
CA ALA A 81 -27.41 13.73 -38.29
C ALA A 81 -26.05 13.59 -39.00
N ALA A 82 -25.00 13.18 -38.28
CA ALA A 82 -23.68 12.88 -38.86
C ALA A 82 -23.75 11.70 -39.84
N VAL A 83 -24.44 10.61 -39.47
CA VAL A 83 -24.66 9.46 -40.37
C VAL A 83 -25.45 9.86 -41.61
N ALA A 84 -26.44 10.75 -41.49
CA ALA A 84 -27.22 11.19 -42.64
C ALA A 84 -26.44 12.08 -43.63
N ALA A 85 -25.34 12.71 -43.18
CA ALA A 85 -24.53 13.59 -44.00
C ALA A 85 -23.70 12.83 -45.06
N ASP A 86 -23.32 11.58 -44.79
CA ASP A 86 -22.58 10.72 -45.72
C ASP A 86 -23.04 9.26 -45.62
N ARG A 87 -23.39 8.66 -46.76
CA ARG A 87 -23.91 7.28 -46.81
C ARG A 87 -22.82 6.22 -46.93
N ASP A 88 -21.56 6.63 -47.06
CA ASP A 88 -20.42 5.73 -47.17
C ASP A 88 -19.66 5.47 -45.86
N ASN A 89 -20.20 5.96 -44.76
CA ASN A 89 -19.67 5.81 -43.42
C ASN A 89 -19.66 4.35 -42.95
N ARG A 90 -18.60 3.95 -42.23
CA ARG A 90 -18.64 2.77 -41.35
C ARG A 90 -19.32 3.16 -40.05
N ILE A 91 -20.15 2.27 -39.51
CA ILE A 91 -20.97 2.55 -38.34
C ILE A 91 -20.66 1.56 -37.22
N VAL A 92 -20.26 2.07 -36.06
CA VAL A 92 -20.18 1.27 -34.83
C VAL A 92 -21.14 1.84 -33.80
N ILE A 93 -21.99 1.01 -33.22
CA ILE A 93 -22.88 1.43 -32.14
C ILE A 93 -22.61 0.52 -30.94
N ILE A 94 -22.30 1.09 -29.80
CA ILE A 94 -22.00 0.38 -28.56
C ILE A 94 -22.98 0.83 -27.49
N LEU A 95 -23.72 -0.12 -26.95
CA LEU A 95 -24.79 0.11 -25.99
C LEU A 95 -24.55 -0.78 -24.78
N SER A 96 -24.34 -0.19 -23.62
CA SER A 96 -24.11 -0.90 -22.36
C SER A 96 -24.97 -0.30 -21.26
N GLY A 97 -25.70 -1.13 -20.53
CA GLY A 97 -26.56 -0.72 -19.44
C GLY A 97 -27.79 -1.60 -19.27
N HIS A 98 -28.72 -1.14 -18.43
CA HIS A 98 -30.01 -1.78 -18.24
C HIS A 98 -30.86 -1.71 -19.51
N LEU A 99 -31.26 -2.88 -20.00
CA LEU A 99 -32.22 -3.00 -21.08
C LEU A 99 -33.60 -3.36 -20.53
N ALA A 100 -34.63 -2.78 -21.13
CA ALA A 100 -36.00 -3.16 -20.91
C ALA A 100 -36.74 -3.20 -22.25
N HIS A 101 -37.74 -4.05 -22.38
CA HIS A 101 -38.50 -4.19 -23.61
C HIS A 101 -40.00 -4.25 -23.36
N THR A 102 -40.74 -3.75 -24.34
CA THR A 102 -42.17 -3.99 -24.51
C THR A 102 -42.36 -5.09 -25.54
N GLY A 103 -43.61 -5.43 -25.87
CA GLY A 103 -43.87 -6.37 -26.97
C GLY A 103 -43.46 -5.88 -28.36
N ALA A 104 -43.05 -4.61 -28.52
CA ALA A 104 -42.74 -4.01 -29.83
C ALA A 104 -41.37 -3.33 -29.92
N GLU A 105 -40.77 -2.93 -28.79
CA GLU A 105 -39.55 -2.10 -28.78
C GLU A 105 -38.66 -2.46 -27.59
N THR A 106 -37.34 -2.30 -27.77
CA THR A 106 -36.32 -2.44 -26.72
C THR A 106 -35.70 -1.09 -26.42
N TYR A 107 -35.45 -0.80 -25.15
CA TYR A 107 -34.94 0.46 -24.65
C TYR A 107 -33.65 0.22 -23.86
N LEU A 108 -32.65 1.08 -24.07
CA LEU A 108 -31.54 1.28 -23.14
C LEU A 108 -31.95 2.35 -22.12
N LEU A 109 -32.02 1.99 -20.84
CA LEU A 109 -32.45 2.90 -19.78
C LEU A 109 -31.35 3.93 -19.47
N ALA A 110 -31.75 5.19 -19.34
CA ALA A 110 -30.88 6.32 -18.98
C ALA A 110 -30.51 6.30 -17.48
N GLU A 111 -29.48 7.04 -17.06
CA GLU A 111 -29.08 7.08 -15.63
C GLU A 111 -30.21 7.57 -14.71
N ASP A 112 -31.04 8.48 -15.21
CA ASP A 112 -32.14 9.13 -14.48
C ASP A 112 -33.46 8.35 -14.62
N ALA A 113 -33.40 7.13 -15.16
CA ALA A 113 -34.55 6.22 -15.18
C ALA A 113 -34.96 5.89 -13.74
N GLY A 114 -36.20 6.27 -13.42
CA GLY A 114 -36.85 6.06 -12.14
C GLY A 114 -37.49 4.68 -12.04
N ASN A 115 -38.82 4.68 -12.07
CA ASN A 115 -39.64 3.47 -12.14
C ASN A 115 -40.22 3.34 -13.56
N PRO A 116 -39.46 2.81 -14.53
CA PRO A 116 -39.94 2.70 -15.89
C PRO A 116 -41.06 1.64 -15.99
N ASP A 117 -42.09 1.98 -16.74
CA ASP A 117 -43.17 1.08 -17.15
C ASP A 117 -43.41 1.20 -18.66
N GLY A 118 -44.29 0.36 -19.21
CA GLY A 118 -44.54 0.31 -20.67
C GLY A 118 -45.08 1.61 -21.27
N PHE A 119 -45.53 2.57 -20.45
CA PHE A 119 -46.08 3.85 -20.89
C PHE A 119 -45.10 5.02 -20.69
N THR A 120 -44.16 4.89 -19.76
CA THR A 120 -43.19 5.94 -19.40
C THR A 120 -41.78 5.69 -19.93
N VAL A 121 -41.43 4.44 -20.24
CA VAL A 121 -40.08 4.04 -20.66
C VAL A 121 -39.56 4.83 -21.87
N ALA A 122 -40.46 5.24 -22.78
CA ALA A 122 -40.09 6.01 -23.97
C ALA A 122 -39.50 7.41 -23.67
N THR A 123 -39.76 7.98 -22.48
CA THR A 123 -39.15 9.23 -22.02
C THR A 123 -37.97 9.02 -21.08
N MET A 124 -37.71 7.78 -20.65
CA MET A 124 -36.71 7.41 -19.65
C MET A 124 -35.58 6.54 -20.22
N GLY A 125 -35.63 6.25 -21.52
CA GLY A 125 -34.63 5.42 -22.19
C GLY A 125 -34.60 5.66 -23.70
N GLN A 126 -33.56 5.14 -24.32
CA GLN A 126 -33.34 5.23 -25.76
C GLN A 126 -33.87 3.98 -26.45
N ALA A 127 -34.85 4.14 -27.34
CA ALA A 127 -35.33 3.08 -28.20
C ALA A 127 -34.19 2.59 -29.12
N LEU A 128 -34.05 1.27 -29.26
CA LEU A 128 -32.96 0.66 -30.02
C LEU A 128 -33.31 0.45 -31.49
N SER A 129 -34.58 0.22 -31.85
CA SER A 129 -34.95 -0.01 -33.25
C SER A 129 -34.48 1.10 -34.22
N PRO A 130 -34.50 2.41 -33.89
CA PRO A 130 -33.99 3.44 -34.79
C PRO A 130 -32.47 3.37 -34.97
N LEU A 131 -31.73 2.98 -33.93
CA LEU A 131 -30.28 2.81 -33.99
C LEU A 131 -29.89 1.60 -34.87
N PHE A 132 -30.62 0.49 -34.73
CA PHE A 132 -30.45 -0.66 -35.62
C PHE A 132 -30.83 -0.30 -37.07
N ALA A 133 -31.93 0.41 -37.30
CA ALA A 133 -32.30 0.87 -38.63
C ALA A 133 -31.23 1.79 -39.25
N LEU A 134 -30.62 2.66 -38.43
CA LEU A 134 -29.51 3.52 -38.85
C LEU A 134 -28.27 2.69 -39.22
N ALA A 135 -27.89 1.71 -38.41
CA ALA A 135 -26.82 0.77 -38.74
C ALA A 135 -27.09 0.01 -40.05
N GLY A 136 -28.35 -0.35 -40.32
CA GLY A 136 -28.80 -1.00 -41.55
C GLY A 136 -28.58 -0.17 -42.83
N THR A 137 -28.34 1.14 -42.71
CA THR A 137 -28.00 1.99 -43.86
C THR A 137 -26.56 1.76 -44.34
N ALA A 138 -25.66 1.29 -43.47
CA ALA A 138 -24.27 0.96 -43.77
C ALA A 138 -24.06 -0.56 -43.92
N GLN A 139 -24.80 -1.19 -44.84
CA GLN A 139 -24.75 -2.65 -45.06
C GLN A 139 -23.33 -3.17 -45.30
N GLY A 140 -22.93 -4.19 -44.55
CA GLY A 140 -21.59 -4.77 -44.59
C GLY A 140 -20.51 -3.92 -43.90
N ARG A 141 -20.84 -2.71 -43.44
CA ARG A 141 -19.93 -1.75 -42.78
C ARG A 141 -20.44 -1.33 -41.39
N ALA A 142 -21.40 -2.06 -40.83
CA ALA A 142 -22.02 -1.74 -39.56
C ALA A 142 -21.90 -2.87 -38.54
N ALA A 143 -21.52 -2.52 -37.31
CA ALA A 143 -21.52 -3.41 -36.16
C ALA A 143 -22.25 -2.76 -34.98
N VAL A 144 -23.14 -3.51 -34.34
CA VAL A 144 -23.84 -3.09 -33.12
C VAL A 144 -23.46 -4.02 -31.97
N LEU A 145 -22.84 -3.46 -30.93
CA LEU A 145 -22.38 -4.17 -29.74
C LEU A 145 -23.34 -3.87 -28.58
N LEU A 146 -23.92 -4.92 -28.01
CA LEU A 146 -24.88 -4.85 -26.90
C LEU A 146 -24.32 -5.52 -25.65
N ALA A 147 -24.15 -4.74 -24.59
CA ALA A 147 -23.81 -5.22 -23.25
C ALA A 147 -25.05 -5.12 -22.35
N PRO A 148 -26.03 -6.03 -22.48
CA PRO A 148 -27.17 -6.05 -21.58
C PRO A 148 -26.69 -6.42 -20.18
N SER A 149 -27.14 -5.69 -19.18
CA SER A 149 -27.12 -6.19 -17.81
C SER A 149 -28.20 -7.26 -17.63
N GLY A 150 -27.92 -8.23 -16.75
CA GLY A 150 -28.80 -9.39 -16.54
C GLY A 150 -30.10 -9.09 -15.79
N ASP A 151 -30.22 -7.95 -15.12
CA ASP A 151 -31.40 -7.60 -14.33
C ASP A 151 -31.57 -6.08 -14.23
N ALA A 152 -32.63 -5.53 -14.85
CA ALA A 152 -33.01 -4.12 -14.72
C ALA A 152 -33.88 -3.86 -13.48
N GLY A 153 -34.06 -4.86 -12.61
CA GLY A 153 -34.94 -4.83 -11.46
C GLY A 153 -36.41 -5.05 -11.82
N ASP A 154 -37.29 -4.76 -10.86
CA ASP A 154 -38.74 -4.90 -11.00
C ASP A 154 -39.30 -3.82 -11.95
N THR A 155 -39.43 -4.16 -13.23
CA THR A 155 -40.05 -3.26 -14.22
C THR A 155 -41.56 -3.20 -14.02
N GLY A 156 -42.16 -2.01 -14.18
CA GLY A 156 -43.59 -1.80 -13.96
C GLY A 156 -44.50 -2.49 -15.00
N ILE A 157 -45.78 -2.09 -15.02
CA ILE A 157 -46.80 -2.70 -15.88
C ILE A 157 -46.40 -2.61 -17.36
N ALA A 158 -46.58 -3.72 -18.10
CA ALA A 158 -46.37 -3.82 -19.55
C ALA A 158 -44.94 -3.51 -20.02
N LEU A 159 -43.95 -3.66 -19.14
CA LEU A 159 -42.52 -3.65 -19.43
C LEU A 159 -41.90 -4.93 -18.89
N SER A 160 -40.86 -5.42 -19.55
CA SER A 160 -40.11 -6.61 -19.10
C SER A 160 -38.61 -6.30 -19.12
N PRO A 161 -37.84 -6.78 -18.12
CA PRO A 161 -36.41 -6.56 -18.08
C PRO A 161 -35.70 -7.34 -19.19
N GLY A 162 -34.52 -6.87 -19.58
CA GLY A 162 -33.68 -7.48 -20.60
C GLY A 162 -33.95 -6.98 -22.02
N GLY A 163 -33.13 -7.46 -22.95
CA GLY A 163 -33.08 -6.96 -24.32
C GLY A 163 -34.18 -7.44 -25.26
N GLY A 164 -35.08 -8.33 -24.84
CA GLY A 164 -36.17 -8.84 -25.68
C GLY A 164 -35.69 -9.44 -27.02
N GLU A 165 -36.58 -9.46 -28.02
CA GLU A 165 -36.23 -9.80 -29.39
C GLU A 165 -35.91 -8.53 -30.20
N ILE A 166 -34.65 -8.36 -30.57
CA ILE A 166 -34.20 -7.25 -31.42
C ILE A 166 -33.97 -7.76 -32.83
N ALA A 167 -34.75 -7.28 -33.80
CA ALA A 167 -34.57 -7.59 -35.21
C ALA A 167 -33.28 -6.93 -35.74
N VAL A 168 -32.33 -7.75 -36.19
CA VAL A 168 -31.06 -7.27 -36.77
C VAL A 168 -31.24 -7.05 -38.27
N PRO A 169 -31.03 -5.82 -38.80
CA PRO A 169 -31.15 -5.57 -40.23
C PRO A 169 -30.12 -6.34 -41.07
N GLN A 170 -30.46 -6.59 -42.32
CA GLN A 170 -29.56 -7.22 -43.27
C GLN A 170 -28.27 -6.39 -43.43
N GLY A 171 -27.12 -7.06 -43.41
CA GLY A 171 -25.83 -6.38 -43.53
C GLY A 171 -25.25 -5.84 -42.21
N VAL A 172 -25.93 -5.99 -41.07
CA VAL A 172 -25.45 -5.53 -39.76
C VAL A 172 -24.96 -6.73 -38.94
N ALA A 173 -23.75 -6.65 -38.39
CA ALA A 173 -23.26 -7.61 -37.42
C ALA A 173 -23.71 -7.19 -36.01
N ARG A 174 -24.38 -8.08 -35.27
CA ARG A 174 -24.69 -7.87 -33.85
C ARG A 174 -23.71 -8.66 -33.00
N VAL A 175 -23.20 -8.04 -31.95
CA VAL A 175 -22.31 -8.67 -30.98
C VAL A 175 -22.87 -8.44 -29.59
N THR A 176 -23.13 -9.50 -28.84
CA THR A 176 -23.74 -9.41 -27.50
C THR A 176 -22.84 -10.07 -26.46
N GLY A 177 -22.68 -9.47 -25.29
CA GLY A 177 -21.90 -10.07 -24.19
C GLY A 177 -21.58 -9.08 -23.08
N GLU A 178 -20.78 -9.50 -22.11
CA GLU A 178 -20.33 -8.61 -21.02
C GLU A 178 -19.49 -7.43 -21.55
N VAL A 179 -19.66 -6.23 -20.98
CA VAL A 179 -19.00 -4.99 -21.48
C VAL A 179 -17.49 -5.14 -21.66
N ARG A 180 -16.80 -5.81 -20.73
CA ARG A 180 -15.35 -6.07 -20.79
C ARG A 180 -15.00 -7.03 -21.94
N ALA A 181 -15.82 -8.04 -22.16
CA ALA A 181 -15.61 -9.02 -23.22
C ALA A 181 -15.91 -8.39 -24.58
N LEU A 182 -16.93 -7.53 -24.69
CA LEU A 182 -17.23 -6.74 -25.88
C LEU A 182 -16.12 -5.75 -26.23
N PHE A 183 -15.51 -5.09 -25.24
CA PHE A 183 -14.36 -4.24 -25.48
C PHE A 183 -13.22 -5.01 -26.16
N SER A 184 -12.94 -6.22 -25.67
CA SER A 184 -11.95 -7.11 -26.27
C SER A 184 -12.37 -7.56 -27.68
N ALA A 185 -13.64 -7.89 -27.87
CA ALA A 185 -14.22 -8.31 -29.15
C ALA A 185 -14.16 -7.19 -30.21
N LEU A 186 -14.34 -5.94 -29.82
CA LEU A 186 -14.16 -4.77 -30.69
C LEU A 186 -12.69 -4.61 -31.07
N ARG A 187 -11.82 -4.45 -30.07
CA ARG A 187 -10.41 -4.10 -30.26
C ARG A 187 -9.64 -5.18 -31.01
N ASP A 188 -9.79 -6.44 -30.58
CA ASP A 188 -8.99 -7.56 -31.08
C ASP A 188 -9.70 -8.30 -32.23
N GLY A 189 -11.00 -8.07 -32.40
CA GLY A 189 -11.84 -8.77 -33.38
C GLY A 189 -12.31 -7.91 -34.56
N LEU A 190 -12.94 -6.77 -34.30
CA LEU A 190 -13.61 -5.95 -35.34
C LEU A 190 -12.75 -4.82 -35.91
N LEU A 191 -11.90 -4.19 -35.09
CA LEU A 191 -11.03 -3.08 -35.48
C LEU A 191 -9.72 -3.43 -36.21
N PRO A 192 -9.22 -4.68 -36.22
CA PRO A 192 -8.10 -5.04 -37.09
C PRO A 192 -8.46 -4.85 -38.58
N ALA A 193 -7.54 -4.28 -39.36
CA ALA A 193 -7.77 -3.89 -40.75
C ALA A 193 -8.00 -5.06 -41.70
N ASP A 194 -7.57 -6.27 -41.32
CA ASP A 194 -7.69 -7.53 -42.06
C ASP A 194 -8.84 -8.42 -41.53
N ALA A 195 -9.52 -8.00 -40.46
CA ALA A 195 -10.59 -8.80 -39.90
C ALA A 195 -11.85 -8.81 -40.79
N THR A 196 -12.44 -9.99 -40.91
CA THR A 196 -13.80 -10.20 -41.42
C THR A 196 -14.75 -10.50 -40.28
N TYR A 197 -16.06 -10.26 -40.44
CA TYR A 197 -17.02 -10.53 -39.38
C TYR A 197 -17.03 -12.01 -38.96
N ALA A 198 -16.85 -12.95 -39.89
CA ALA A 198 -16.73 -14.37 -39.57
C ALA A 198 -15.44 -14.68 -38.79
N SER A 199 -14.32 -14.02 -39.11
CA SER A 199 -13.06 -14.20 -38.37
C SER A 199 -13.12 -13.62 -36.95
N ALA A 200 -13.89 -12.53 -36.77
CA ALA A 200 -14.14 -11.94 -35.47
C ALA A 200 -15.03 -12.86 -34.63
N ALA A 201 -16.11 -13.38 -35.22
CA ALA A 201 -17.00 -14.34 -34.59
C ALA A 201 -16.29 -15.64 -34.17
N ALA A 202 -15.41 -16.18 -35.02
CA ALA A 202 -14.63 -17.38 -34.71
C ALA A 202 -13.63 -17.18 -33.57
N ARG A 203 -13.21 -15.94 -33.31
CA ARG A 203 -12.29 -15.54 -32.23
C ARG A 203 -13.03 -14.88 -31.06
N ALA A 204 -14.35 -15.01 -30.99
CA ALA A 204 -15.16 -14.37 -29.97
C ALA A 204 -14.66 -14.72 -28.56
N PRO A 205 -14.44 -13.73 -27.67
CA PRO A 205 -14.15 -13.98 -26.28
C PRO A 205 -15.25 -14.81 -25.61
N ARG A 206 -14.91 -15.53 -24.52
CA ARG A 206 -15.92 -16.27 -23.74
C ARG A 206 -17.04 -15.32 -23.29
N GLY A 207 -18.29 -15.75 -23.46
CA GLY A 207 -19.47 -14.96 -23.11
C GLY A 207 -19.85 -13.89 -24.15
N VAL A 208 -19.20 -13.87 -25.33
CA VAL A 208 -19.56 -13.02 -26.46
C VAL A 208 -20.19 -13.85 -27.56
N THR A 209 -21.34 -13.42 -28.06
CA THR A 209 -22.04 -14.03 -29.18
C THR A 209 -22.08 -13.06 -30.36
N TYR A 210 -21.92 -13.60 -31.56
CA TYR A 210 -22.03 -12.86 -32.82
C TYR A 210 -23.20 -13.42 -33.61
N ASP A 211 -24.02 -12.54 -34.18
CA ASP A 211 -25.12 -12.91 -35.07
C ASP A 211 -25.40 -11.81 -36.13
N GLY A 212 -26.40 -12.03 -36.99
CA GLY A 212 -26.67 -11.16 -38.13
C GLY A 212 -25.70 -11.39 -39.29
N PHE A 213 -25.10 -10.32 -39.81
CA PHE A 213 -24.23 -10.36 -40.99
C PHE A 213 -22.79 -10.77 -40.66
N LEU A 214 -22.51 -12.08 -40.72
CA LEU A 214 -21.19 -12.65 -40.44
C LEU A 214 -20.46 -13.07 -41.72
N SER A 215 -20.10 -12.10 -42.57
CA SER A 215 -19.38 -12.37 -43.81
C SER A 215 -17.95 -12.86 -43.56
N SER A 216 -17.51 -13.85 -44.35
CA SER A 216 -16.13 -14.34 -44.38
C SER A 216 -15.22 -13.53 -45.30
N ALA A 217 -15.78 -12.63 -46.12
CA ALA A 217 -15.04 -11.79 -47.06
C ALA A 217 -15.03 -10.31 -46.66
N ILE A 218 -15.95 -9.90 -45.79
CA ILE A 218 -16.17 -8.52 -45.39
C ILE A 218 -16.14 -8.44 -43.87
N GLY A 219 -15.47 -7.43 -43.34
CA GLY A 219 -15.52 -6.99 -41.95
C GLY A 219 -15.59 -5.48 -41.88
N LEU A 220 -15.68 -4.97 -40.66
CA LEU A 220 -15.92 -3.55 -40.39
C LEU A 220 -14.94 -2.64 -41.16
N ARG A 221 -13.66 -3.00 -41.19
CA ARG A 221 -12.63 -2.21 -41.88
C ARG A 221 -12.29 -2.70 -43.30
N THR A 222 -12.44 -3.99 -43.58
CA THR A 222 -12.18 -4.58 -44.92
C THR A 222 -13.30 -4.32 -45.94
N GLY A 223 -14.52 -4.02 -45.50
CA GLY A 223 -15.67 -3.76 -46.37
C GLY A 223 -15.69 -2.43 -47.12
N ALA A 224 -14.62 -1.64 -47.06
CA ALA A 224 -14.53 -0.37 -47.77
C ALA A 224 -13.62 -0.49 -48.99
N SER A 225 -14.14 -0.18 -50.17
CA SER A 225 -13.33 0.41 -51.22
C SER A 225 -14.19 1.29 -52.14
N PRO A 226 -13.74 2.52 -52.39
CA PRO A 226 -13.50 2.94 -53.75
C PRO A 226 -12.00 3.13 -53.99
N ALA A 227 -11.53 2.51 -55.09
CA ALA A 227 -10.28 2.76 -55.83
C ALA A 227 -8.95 2.19 -55.29
N ALA A 228 -8.62 0.95 -55.71
CA ALA A 228 -7.32 0.52 -56.27
C ALA A 228 -7.46 -0.92 -56.82
N PRO A 229 -6.67 -1.35 -57.83
CA PRO A 229 -6.98 -2.53 -58.64
C PRO A 229 -6.88 -3.81 -57.81
N GLY A 230 -7.94 -4.62 -57.85
CA GLY A 230 -8.04 -5.81 -57.01
C GLY A 230 -6.97 -6.86 -57.28
N PRO A 231 -6.68 -7.75 -56.31
CA PRO A 231 -6.00 -8.99 -56.59
C PRO A 231 -6.89 -9.81 -57.54
N SER A 232 -6.25 -10.40 -58.53
CA SER A 232 -6.80 -11.29 -59.55
C SER A 232 -7.89 -12.19 -58.96
N ARG A 233 -9.03 -12.32 -59.65
CA ARG A 233 -10.01 -13.38 -59.37
C ARG A 233 -9.25 -14.71 -59.14
N PRO A 234 -9.52 -15.45 -58.07
CA PRO A 234 -8.84 -16.72 -57.83
C PRO A 234 -9.07 -17.64 -59.03
N ASP A 235 -7.99 -18.26 -59.49
CA ASP A 235 -8.03 -19.34 -60.47
C ASP A 235 -9.01 -20.41 -59.95
N PRO A 236 -10.00 -20.89 -60.74
CA PRO A 236 -10.88 -21.99 -60.34
C PRO A 236 -10.13 -23.20 -59.75
N GLY A 237 -8.91 -23.45 -60.20
CA GLY A 237 -8.02 -24.49 -59.65
C GLY A 237 -7.51 -24.21 -58.24
N GLU A 238 -7.19 -22.95 -57.91
CA GLU A 238 -6.77 -22.53 -56.58
C GLU A 238 -7.91 -22.68 -55.56
N PHE A 239 -9.13 -22.25 -55.93
CA PHE A 239 -10.30 -22.35 -55.07
C PHE A 239 -10.64 -23.81 -54.71
N ALA A 240 -10.56 -24.72 -55.67
CA ALA A 240 -10.77 -26.15 -55.43
C ALA A 240 -9.70 -26.74 -54.50
N TYR A 241 -8.43 -26.35 -54.68
CA TYR A 241 -7.33 -26.82 -53.83
C TYR A 241 -7.48 -26.29 -52.40
N TRP A 242 -7.88 -25.03 -52.24
CA TRP A 242 -8.13 -24.42 -50.94
C TRP A 242 -9.26 -25.12 -50.18
N ASN A 243 -10.40 -25.39 -50.83
CA ASN A 243 -11.50 -26.14 -50.19
C ASN A 243 -11.03 -27.52 -49.72
N ALA A 244 -10.26 -28.24 -50.53
CA ALA A 244 -9.69 -29.53 -50.13
C ALA A 244 -8.73 -29.41 -48.93
N ALA A 245 -7.88 -28.37 -48.90
CA ALA A 245 -6.99 -28.11 -47.78
C ALA A 245 -7.76 -27.77 -46.48
N GLN A 246 -8.90 -27.06 -46.61
CA GLN A 246 -9.79 -26.77 -45.49
C GLN A 246 -10.50 -28.01 -44.97
N ASP A 247 -11.02 -28.86 -45.85
CA ASP A 247 -11.74 -30.09 -45.49
C ASP A 247 -10.84 -31.06 -44.72
N ILE A 248 -9.55 -31.14 -45.07
CA ILE A 248 -8.57 -31.95 -44.34
C ILE A 248 -8.25 -31.32 -42.97
N GLY A 249 -8.22 -29.98 -42.89
CA GLY A 249 -8.09 -29.25 -41.62
C GLY A 249 -6.76 -29.46 -40.87
N SER A 250 -5.70 -29.96 -41.53
CA SER A 250 -4.40 -30.23 -40.90
C SER A 250 -3.34 -29.19 -41.27
N GLU A 251 -2.34 -29.01 -40.40
CA GLU A 251 -1.20 -28.14 -40.69
C GLU A 251 -0.48 -28.55 -41.99
N ALA A 252 -0.35 -29.86 -42.23
CA ALA A 252 0.28 -30.38 -43.44
C ALA A 252 -0.50 -30.00 -44.71
N ALA A 253 -1.83 -30.08 -44.69
CA ALA A 253 -2.67 -29.71 -45.82
C ALA A 253 -2.61 -28.20 -46.12
N LEU A 254 -2.60 -27.37 -45.08
CA LEU A 254 -2.51 -25.91 -45.21
C LEU A 254 -1.11 -25.46 -45.68
N ARG A 255 -0.04 -26.14 -45.25
CA ARG A 255 1.32 -25.91 -45.77
C ARG A 255 1.43 -26.33 -47.24
N ALA A 256 0.85 -27.46 -47.62
CA ALA A 256 0.84 -27.89 -49.02
C ALA A 256 0.12 -26.88 -49.95
N TYR A 257 -0.95 -26.23 -49.46
CA TYR A 257 -1.57 -25.11 -50.16
C TYR A 257 -0.61 -23.92 -50.31
N LEU A 258 0.09 -23.51 -49.23
CA LEU A 258 1.06 -22.41 -49.26
C LEU A 258 2.28 -22.69 -50.16
N ASP A 259 2.73 -23.94 -50.23
CA ASP A 259 3.84 -24.32 -51.10
C ASP A 259 3.45 -24.23 -52.58
N ARG A 260 2.18 -24.54 -52.91
CA ARG A 260 1.67 -24.49 -54.28
C ARG A 260 1.21 -23.10 -54.71
N TYR A 261 0.67 -22.31 -53.78
CA TYR A 261 0.15 -20.96 -54.00
C TYR A 261 0.74 -19.98 -52.95
N PRO A 262 2.05 -19.69 -52.99
CA PRO A 262 2.73 -18.90 -51.96
C PRO A 262 2.21 -17.45 -51.84
N ASP A 263 1.81 -16.88 -52.97
CA ASP A 263 1.17 -15.56 -53.10
C ASP A 263 -0.31 -15.67 -53.49
N GLY A 264 -0.93 -16.82 -53.18
CA GLY A 264 -2.32 -17.12 -53.49
C GLY A 264 -3.32 -16.27 -52.70
N THR A 265 -4.56 -16.24 -53.19
CA THR A 265 -5.69 -15.49 -52.60
C THR A 265 -5.94 -15.88 -51.14
N PHE A 266 -5.74 -17.15 -50.77
CA PHE A 266 -5.96 -17.68 -49.42
C PHE A 266 -4.65 -17.89 -48.62
N ALA A 267 -3.51 -17.37 -49.10
CA ALA A 267 -2.22 -17.57 -48.42
C ALA A 267 -2.21 -16.96 -47.01
N ALA A 268 -2.87 -15.82 -46.81
CA ALA A 268 -3.04 -15.22 -45.49
C ALA A 268 -3.87 -16.14 -44.55
N ASP A 269 -4.99 -16.65 -45.03
CA ASP A 269 -5.89 -17.55 -44.27
C ASP A 269 -5.20 -18.86 -43.88
N ALA A 270 -4.43 -19.45 -44.81
CA ALA A 270 -3.69 -20.67 -44.56
C ALA A 270 -2.63 -20.47 -43.45
N ARG A 271 -1.91 -19.35 -43.47
CA ARG A 271 -0.95 -18.99 -42.41
C ARG A 271 -1.64 -18.78 -41.07
N ALA A 272 -2.77 -18.08 -41.05
CA ALA A 272 -3.55 -17.85 -39.85
C ALA A 272 -4.09 -19.16 -39.23
N ARG A 273 -4.60 -20.09 -40.05
CA ARG A 273 -5.06 -21.40 -39.58
C ARG A 273 -3.92 -22.28 -39.06
N ILE A 274 -2.76 -22.24 -39.70
CA ILE A 274 -1.56 -22.93 -39.19
C ILE A 274 -1.17 -22.38 -37.82
N ALA A 275 -1.20 -21.05 -37.63
CA ALA A 275 -0.94 -20.44 -36.34
C ALA A 275 -1.96 -20.89 -35.27
N ALA A 276 -3.26 -20.87 -35.59
CA ALA A 276 -4.31 -21.32 -34.69
C ALA A 276 -4.17 -22.80 -34.29
N LEU A 277 -3.80 -23.67 -35.23
CA LEU A 277 -3.56 -25.09 -34.95
C LEU A 277 -2.34 -25.30 -34.02
N LYS A 278 -1.31 -24.46 -34.14
CA LYS A 278 -0.14 -24.48 -33.26
C LYS A 278 -0.44 -23.95 -31.86
N ASP A 279 -1.34 -22.98 -31.75
CA ASP A 279 -1.71 -22.37 -30.46
C ASP A 279 -2.80 -23.17 -29.72
N ALA A 280 -3.54 -24.04 -30.40
CA ALA A 280 -4.62 -24.84 -29.82
C ALA A 280 -4.19 -25.69 -28.59
N PRO A 281 -3.01 -26.36 -28.56
CA PRO A 281 -2.54 -27.05 -27.36
C PRO A 281 -2.32 -26.12 -26.16
N LEU A 282 -1.71 -24.96 -26.37
CA LEU A 282 -1.49 -23.97 -25.33
C LEU A 282 -2.83 -23.44 -24.80
N LYS A 283 -3.78 -23.18 -25.70
CA LYS A 283 -5.11 -22.71 -25.32
C LYS A 283 -5.85 -23.74 -24.46
N ARG A 284 -5.76 -25.04 -24.81
CA ARG A 284 -6.31 -26.12 -23.99
C ARG A 284 -5.67 -26.19 -22.60
N ALA A 285 -4.36 -25.97 -22.50
CA ALA A 285 -3.66 -25.95 -21.21
C ALA A 285 -4.04 -24.75 -20.34
N GLN A 286 -4.19 -23.56 -20.94
CA GLN A 286 -4.72 -22.37 -20.26
C GLN A 286 -6.12 -22.60 -19.72
N ASP A 287 -7.00 -23.14 -20.57
CA ASP A 287 -8.38 -23.41 -20.22
C ASP A 287 -8.48 -24.43 -19.08
N ALA A 288 -7.64 -25.47 -19.09
CA ALA A 288 -7.56 -26.44 -18.01
C ALA A 288 -7.10 -25.83 -16.67
N GLU A 289 -6.19 -24.85 -16.69
CA GLU A 289 -5.77 -24.12 -15.47
C GLU A 289 -6.86 -23.17 -14.97
N ASP A 290 -7.58 -22.51 -15.88
CA ASP A 290 -8.70 -21.64 -15.53
C ASP A 290 -9.84 -22.43 -14.87
N ASP A 291 -10.13 -23.64 -15.35
CA ASP A 291 -11.15 -24.54 -14.80
C ASP A 291 -10.83 -25.00 -13.37
N LEU A 292 -9.56 -24.92 -12.93
CA LEU A 292 -9.19 -25.17 -11.54
C LEU A 292 -9.68 -24.09 -10.57
N ALA A 293 -10.10 -22.93 -11.09
CA ALA A 293 -10.59 -21.79 -10.33
C ALA A 293 -9.69 -21.42 -9.12
N LEU A 294 -8.37 -21.43 -9.33
CA LEU A 294 -7.40 -21.24 -8.26
C LEU A 294 -7.52 -19.85 -7.63
N THR A 295 -7.87 -19.82 -6.35
CA THR A 295 -7.82 -18.62 -5.51
C THR A 295 -6.39 -18.09 -5.40
N ARG A 296 -6.24 -16.83 -4.99
CA ARG A 296 -4.93 -16.22 -4.79
C ARG A 296 -4.09 -16.99 -3.77
N GLU A 297 -4.72 -17.52 -2.72
CA GLU A 297 -4.10 -18.33 -1.68
C GLU A 297 -3.60 -19.67 -2.26
N ALA A 298 -4.39 -20.33 -3.10
CA ALA A 298 -3.98 -21.55 -3.79
C ALA A 298 -2.82 -21.30 -4.77
N ARG A 299 -2.82 -20.15 -5.47
CA ARG A 299 -1.71 -19.74 -6.34
C ARG A 299 -0.43 -19.46 -5.54
N ARG A 300 -0.52 -18.80 -4.39
CA ARG A 300 0.63 -18.62 -3.47
C ARG A 300 1.18 -19.96 -2.96
N GLU A 301 0.29 -20.90 -2.65
CA GLU A 301 0.67 -22.26 -2.26
C GLU A 301 1.47 -22.95 -3.36
N VAL A 302 1.00 -22.91 -4.61
CA VAL A 302 1.71 -23.44 -5.79
C VAL A 302 3.10 -22.82 -5.92
N GLN A 303 3.22 -21.49 -5.84
CA GLN A 303 4.51 -20.81 -5.94
C GLN A 303 5.48 -21.21 -4.81
N ARG A 304 4.95 -21.34 -3.58
CA ARG A 304 5.73 -21.80 -2.42
C ARG A 304 6.23 -23.22 -2.63
N TYR A 305 5.39 -24.14 -3.09
CA TYR A 305 5.80 -25.53 -3.36
C TYR A 305 6.81 -25.63 -4.49
N LEU A 306 6.63 -24.88 -5.58
CA LEU A 306 7.64 -24.81 -6.65
C LEU A 306 9.00 -24.37 -6.09
N THR A 307 9.01 -23.31 -5.28
CA THR A 307 10.24 -22.81 -4.66
C THR A 307 10.89 -23.85 -3.75
N ILE A 308 10.10 -24.51 -2.89
CA ILE A 308 10.57 -25.58 -1.99
C ILE A 308 11.15 -26.78 -2.78
N LEU A 309 10.57 -27.08 -3.94
CA LEU A 309 11.04 -28.13 -4.86
C LEU A 309 12.23 -27.71 -5.73
N GLY A 310 12.70 -26.45 -5.61
CA GLY A 310 13.88 -25.94 -6.30
C GLY A 310 13.58 -25.18 -7.61
N PHE A 311 12.32 -24.93 -7.93
CA PHE A 311 11.89 -24.17 -9.11
C PHE A 311 11.60 -22.72 -8.73
N ASN A 312 12.46 -21.80 -9.14
CA ASN A 312 12.42 -20.42 -8.67
C ASN A 312 11.32 -19.59 -9.36
N THR A 313 10.29 -19.21 -8.61
CA THR A 313 9.18 -18.36 -9.07
C THR A 313 9.46 -16.85 -8.97
N ARG A 314 10.58 -16.46 -8.35
CA ARG A 314 10.96 -15.07 -7.99
C ARG A 314 9.93 -14.36 -7.07
N GLY A 315 9.17 -15.13 -6.29
CA GLY A 315 8.22 -14.61 -5.30
C GLY A 315 7.01 -15.53 -5.06
N THR A 316 6.26 -15.25 -4.00
CA THR A 316 5.01 -15.96 -3.62
C THR A 316 3.88 -14.96 -3.41
N ASP A 317 3.52 -14.24 -4.46
CA ASP A 317 2.54 -13.14 -4.44
C ASP A 317 1.11 -13.56 -4.85
N GLY A 318 0.97 -14.77 -5.40
CA GLY A 318 -0.27 -15.33 -5.95
C GLY A 318 -0.54 -14.98 -7.41
N ILE A 319 0.41 -14.32 -8.08
CA ILE A 319 0.30 -13.88 -9.47
C ILE A 319 1.20 -14.77 -10.35
N PHE A 320 0.62 -15.49 -11.30
CA PHE A 320 1.39 -16.35 -12.21
C PHE A 320 1.98 -15.57 -13.38
N GLY A 321 3.02 -14.77 -13.08
CA GLY A 321 3.80 -14.04 -14.08
C GLY A 321 4.82 -14.91 -14.83
N PRO A 322 5.65 -14.31 -15.72
CA PRO A 322 6.59 -15.04 -16.57
C PRO A 322 7.58 -15.94 -15.80
N ALA A 323 8.02 -15.52 -14.60
CA ALA A 323 8.90 -16.31 -13.75
C ALA A 323 8.22 -17.57 -13.20
N THR A 324 6.95 -17.45 -12.78
CA THR A 324 6.17 -18.61 -12.30
C THR A 324 5.84 -19.55 -13.46
N ARG A 325 5.50 -19.03 -14.65
CA ARG A 325 5.30 -19.84 -15.87
C ARG A 325 6.54 -20.64 -16.22
N LYS A 326 7.72 -20.00 -16.21
CA LYS A 326 8.98 -20.71 -16.40
C LYS A 326 9.22 -21.80 -15.35
N ALA A 327 8.99 -21.50 -14.07
CA ALA A 327 9.15 -22.48 -12.99
C ALA A 327 8.21 -23.69 -13.16
N LEU A 328 6.97 -23.45 -13.60
CA LEU A 328 6.00 -24.49 -13.93
C LEU A 328 6.47 -25.33 -15.13
N THR A 329 6.91 -24.71 -16.21
CA THR A 329 7.48 -25.40 -17.38
C THR A 329 8.68 -26.27 -17.00
N ASP A 330 9.58 -25.76 -16.17
CA ASP A 330 10.77 -26.48 -15.70
C ASP A 330 10.35 -27.68 -14.80
N TRP A 331 9.38 -27.48 -13.90
CA TRP A 331 8.83 -28.55 -13.05
C TRP A 331 8.10 -29.62 -13.87
N GLN A 332 7.24 -29.22 -14.81
CA GLN A 332 6.54 -30.11 -15.73
C GLN A 332 7.53 -30.95 -16.55
N SER A 333 8.57 -30.31 -17.09
CA SER A 333 9.65 -30.98 -17.84
C SER A 333 10.36 -32.02 -16.96
N ALA A 334 10.69 -31.65 -15.72
CA ALA A 334 11.33 -32.56 -14.77
C ALA A 334 10.45 -33.77 -14.40
N ARG A 335 9.12 -33.65 -14.53
CA ARG A 335 8.15 -34.74 -14.27
C ARG A 335 7.65 -35.42 -15.54
N ARG A 336 8.18 -35.04 -16.72
CA ARG A 336 7.78 -35.54 -18.04
C ARG A 336 6.30 -35.29 -18.38
N PHE A 337 5.73 -34.22 -17.83
CA PHE A 337 4.45 -33.68 -18.29
C PHE A 337 4.65 -32.85 -19.58
N GLY A 338 3.54 -32.48 -20.22
CA GLY A 338 3.57 -31.44 -21.25
C GLY A 338 4.07 -30.14 -20.63
N ALA A 339 5.20 -29.62 -21.11
CA ALA A 339 5.88 -28.45 -20.55
C ALA A 339 5.30 -27.14 -21.12
N ASP A 340 4.01 -26.92 -20.91
CA ASP A 340 3.26 -25.76 -21.43
C ASP A 340 3.22 -24.57 -20.44
N GLY A 341 3.61 -24.76 -19.19
CA GLY A 341 3.62 -23.74 -18.13
C GLY A 341 2.27 -23.50 -17.44
N TYR A 342 1.27 -24.36 -17.68
CA TYR A 342 -0.08 -24.26 -17.11
C TYR A 342 -0.46 -25.57 -16.40
N LEU A 343 -1.07 -25.45 -15.22
CA LEU A 343 -1.43 -26.63 -14.41
C LEU A 343 -2.80 -27.19 -14.80
N ASP A 344 -2.87 -28.51 -14.92
CA ASP A 344 -4.14 -29.25 -14.85
C ASP A 344 -4.37 -29.83 -13.44
N ALA A 345 -5.54 -30.47 -13.21
CA ALA A 345 -5.93 -30.99 -11.91
C ALA A 345 -4.98 -32.09 -11.38
N GLN A 346 -4.49 -32.97 -12.26
CA GLN A 346 -3.57 -34.05 -11.90
C GLN A 346 -2.20 -33.48 -11.55
N GLN A 347 -1.72 -32.53 -12.34
CA GLN A 347 -0.46 -31.84 -12.10
C GLN A 347 -0.50 -31.06 -10.78
N LEU A 348 -1.58 -30.33 -10.50
CA LEU A 348 -1.74 -29.61 -9.25
C LEU A 348 -1.73 -30.56 -8.03
N ALA A 349 -2.44 -31.68 -8.11
CA ALA A 349 -2.43 -32.68 -7.04
C ALA A 349 -1.02 -33.26 -6.79
N THR A 350 -0.29 -33.54 -7.88
CA THR A 350 1.09 -34.04 -7.83
C THR A 350 2.02 -33.01 -7.19
N LEU A 351 1.97 -31.76 -7.65
CA LEU A 351 2.78 -30.66 -7.11
C LEU A 351 2.53 -30.46 -5.61
N ARG A 352 1.26 -30.48 -5.18
CA ARG A 352 0.88 -30.34 -3.77
C ARG A 352 1.43 -31.47 -2.92
N SER A 353 1.32 -32.71 -3.37
CA SER A 353 1.83 -33.87 -2.65
C SER A 353 3.35 -33.81 -2.48
N GLU A 354 4.09 -33.51 -3.55
CA GLU A 354 5.55 -33.40 -3.50
C GLU A 354 5.99 -32.21 -2.63
N GLY A 355 5.36 -31.06 -2.81
CA GLY A 355 5.64 -29.84 -2.06
C GLY A 355 5.40 -30.00 -0.57
N ALA A 356 4.29 -30.64 -0.18
CA ALA A 356 3.98 -30.94 1.22
C ALA A 356 5.00 -31.92 1.83
N ALA A 357 5.37 -32.98 1.11
CA ALA A 357 6.37 -33.94 1.57
C ALA A 357 7.74 -33.28 1.82
N ARG A 358 8.18 -32.44 0.87
CA ARG A 358 9.45 -31.71 1.00
C ARG A 358 9.40 -30.65 2.11
N ALA A 359 8.29 -29.96 2.27
CA ALA A 359 8.10 -28.99 3.36
C ALA A 359 8.23 -29.68 4.73
N ALA A 360 7.56 -30.83 4.92
CA ALA A 360 7.63 -31.61 6.17
C ALA A 360 9.02 -32.20 6.43
N GLU A 361 9.80 -32.51 5.39
CA GLU A 361 11.19 -32.90 5.52
C GLU A 361 12.07 -31.73 6.01
N LEU A 362 11.95 -30.56 5.38
CA LEU A 362 12.69 -29.36 5.77
C LEU A 362 12.37 -28.89 7.20
N GLU A 363 11.12 -29.03 7.63
CA GLU A 363 10.70 -28.73 9.00
C GLU A 363 11.38 -29.67 10.00
N ARG A 364 11.35 -30.98 9.76
CA ARG A 364 12.05 -31.97 10.60
C ARG A 364 13.55 -31.72 10.66
N GLU A 365 14.19 -31.35 9.55
CA GLU A 365 15.60 -30.96 9.54
C GLU A 365 15.87 -29.69 10.35
N ALA A 366 15.01 -28.68 10.23
CA ALA A 366 15.13 -27.43 10.98
C ALA A 366 14.94 -27.67 12.49
N GLU A 367 13.96 -28.47 12.87
CA GLU A 367 13.76 -28.92 14.25
C GLU A 367 14.95 -29.69 14.79
N ALA A 368 15.47 -30.65 14.03
CA ALA A 368 16.66 -31.41 14.43
C ALA A 368 17.89 -30.50 14.60
N ARG A 369 18.09 -29.51 13.71
CA ARG A 369 19.16 -28.52 13.84
C ARG A 369 18.97 -27.66 15.09
N ARG A 370 17.78 -27.10 15.31
CA ARG A 370 17.46 -26.29 16.50
C ARG A 370 17.68 -27.10 17.78
N ALA A 371 17.15 -28.32 17.85
CA ALA A 371 17.33 -29.20 18.99
C ALA A 371 18.82 -29.52 19.24
N ALA A 372 19.62 -29.72 18.20
CA ALA A 372 21.06 -29.94 18.33
C ALA A 372 21.80 -28.69 18.82
N GLU A 373 21.40 -27.49 18.38
CA GLU A 373 21.97 -26.22 18.86
C GLU A 373 21.60 -25.94 20.31
N GLU A 374 20.34 -26.14 20.68
CA GLU A 374 19.87 -26.04 22.06
C GLU A 374 20.56 -27.05 22.97
N GLN A 375 20.83 -28.27 22.49
CA GLN A 375 21.58 -29.25 23.26
C GLN A 375 23.01 -28.78 23.50
N LYS A 376 23.68 -28.21 22.49
CA LYS A 376 25.02 -27.63 22.64
C LYS A 376 25.03 -26.47 23.65
N ASP A 377 24.01 -25.62 23.62
CA ASP A 377 23.81 -24.55 24.61
C ASP A 377 23.68 -25.14 26.03
N ARG A 378 22.75 -26.09 26.23
CA ARG A 378 22.57 -26.81 27.51
C ARG A 378 23.86 -27.44 28.02
N ASP A 379 24.61 -28.12 27.16
CA ASP A 379 25.88 -28.77 27.51
C ASP A 379 26.98 -27.74 27.83
N TYR A 380 26.96 -26.58 27.20
CA TYR A 380 27.89 -25.49 27.52
C TYR A 380 27.54 -24.84 28.86
N TRP A 381 26.27 -24.52 29.08
CA TRP A 381 25.76 -24.03 30.37
C TRP A 381 26.09 -24.98 31.53
N ALA A 382 25.88 -26.28 31.35
CA ALA A 382 26.20 -27.28 32.36
C ALA A 382 27.69 -27.29 32.75
N ARG A 383 28.59 -26.96 31.82
CA ARG A 383 30.04 -26.91 32.06
C ARG A 383 30.52 -25.59 32.65
N THR A 384 29.98 -24.46 32.21
CA THR A 384 30.50 -23.13 32.56
C THR A 384 29.62 -22.34 33.51
N GLY A 385 28.29 -22.38 33.33
CA GLY A 385 27.35 -21.54 34.08
C GLY A 385 26.72 -22.21 35.30
N SER A 386 26.82 -23.55 35.40
CA SER A 386 26.21 -24.33 36.48
C SER A 386 26.82 -24.03 37.86
N THR A 387 28.13 -23.78 37.91
CA THR A 387 28.88 -23.36 39.11
C THR A 387 28.42 -22.02 39.67
N GLY A 388 27.87 -21.15 38.80
CA GLY A 388 27.32 -19.85 39.19
C GLY A 388 28.39 -18.81 39.55
N ASP A 389 29.64 -19.00 39.16
CA ASP A 389 30.72 -18.04 39.33
C ASP A 389 30.70 -16.97 38.24
N LYS A 390 31.18 -15.77 38.57
CA LYS A 390 31.13 -14.59 37.69
C LYS A 390 31.78 -14.84 36.33
N ALA A 391 32.94 -15.50 36.30
CA ALA A 391 33.69 -15.79 35.09
C ALA A 391 32.95 -16.80 34.18
N GLY A 392 32.45 -17.89 34.76
CA GLY A 392 31.68 -18.90 34.02
C GLY A 392 30.39 -18.38 33.41
N LEU A 393 29.66 -17.51 34.14
CA LEU A 393 28.45 -16.86 33.66
C LEU A 393 28.73 -15.85 32.53
N GLN A 394 29.82 -15.08 32.61
CA GLN A 394 30.26 -14.17 31.54
C GLN A 394 30.64 -14.95 30.28
N ALA A 395 31.44 -16.02 30.43
CA ALA A 395 31.84 -16.88 29.31
C ALA A 395 30.66 -17.57 28.62
N TYR A 396 29.57 -17.82 29.36
CA TYR A 396 28.29 -18.27 28.80
C TYR A 396 27.67 -17.19 27.91
N LEU A 397 27.47 -15.98 28.45
CA LEU A 397 26.83 -14.87 27.74
C LEU A 397 27.62 -14.39 26.51
N ASP A 398 28.95 -14.46 26.55
CA ASP A 398 29.78 -14.11 25.40
C ASP A 398 29.57 -15.09 24.23
N ARG A 399 29.27 -16.36 24.53
CA ARG A 399 29.07 -17.40 23.52
C ARG A 399 27.61 -17.52 23.07
N TYR A 400 26.67 -17.32 24.00
CA TYR A 400 25.24 -17.48 23.82
C TYR A 400 24.49 -16.26 24.40
N PRO A 401 24.58 -15.08 23.78
CA PRO A 401 24.01 -13.84 24.31
C PRO A 401 22.47 -13.86 24.42
N ASP A 402 21.83 -14.61 23.52
CA ASP A 402 20.38 -14.86 23.45
C ASP A 402 20.06 -16.35 23.62
N GLY A 403 20.95 -17.10 24.29
CA GLY A 403 20.77 -18.53 24.58
C GLY A 403 19.68 -18.80 25.62
N LEU A 404 19.36 -20.09 25.79
CA LEU A 404 18.29 -20.58 26.67
C LEU A 404 18.46 -20.11 28.13
N PHE A 405 19.69 -19.91 28.60
CA PHE A 405 20.00 -19.51 29.97
C PHE A 405 20.52 -18.08 30.08
N ALA A 406 20.44 -17.27 29.03
CA ALA A 406 21.01 -15.92 29.02
C ALA A 406 20.42 -15.04 30.12
N ASP A 407 19.10 -15.05 30.29
CA ASP A 407 18.44 -14.25 31.34
C ASP A 407 18.80 -14.74 32.74
N THR A 408 18.86 -16.07 32.93
CA THR A 408 19.30 -16.66 34.19
C THR A 408 20.75 -16.27 34.52
N ALA A 409 21.63 -16.25 33.52
CA ALA A 409 23.02 -15.87 33.69
C ALA A 409 23.17 -14.38 34.04
N LYS A 410 22.43 -13.50 33.34
CA LYS A 410 22.39 -12.04 33.62
C LYS A 410 21.90 -11.76 35.04
N GLU A 411 20.81 -12.42 35.46
CA GLU A 411 20.25 -12.25 36.80
C GLU A 411 21.23 -12.72 37.89
N ARG A 412 21.88 -13.87 37.70
CA ARG A 412 22.89 -14.36 38.65
C ARG A 412 24.09 -13.41 38.73
N LEU A 413 24.58 -12.90 37.60
CA LEU A 413 25.65 -11.91 37.57
C LEU A 413 25.27 -10.62 38.30
N ALA A 414 24.05 -10.13 38.11
CA ALA A 414 23.56 -8.95 38.81
C ALA A 414 23.52 -9.17 40.33
N ARG A 415 23.08 -10.35 40.79
CA ARG A 415 23.11 -10.71 42.22
C ARG A 415 24.52 -10.78 42.79
N ILE A 416 25.48 -11.35 42.04
CA ILE A 416 26.89 -11.39 42.46
C ILE A 416 27.45 -9.98 42.55
N ALA A 417 27.23 -9.15 41.52
CA ALA A 417 27.69 -7.77 41.51
C ALA A 417 27.10 -6.96 42.67
N GLN A 418 25.81 -7.15 42.97
CA GLN A 418 25.17 -6.50 44.12
C GLN A 418 25.78 -6.96 45.45
N ALA A 419 26.00 -8.27 45.62
CA ALA A 419 26.63 -8.80 46.84
C ALA A 419 28.07 -8.31 47.01
N GLU A 420 28.84 -8.20 45.92
CA GLU A 420 30.18 -7.60 45.91
C GLU A 420 30.12 -6.12 46.35
N GLN A 421 29.16 -5.35 45.81
CA GLN A 421 28.96 -3.95 46.16
C GLN A 421 28.54 -3.77 47.62
N ASP A 422 27.61 -4.58 48.11
CA ASP A 422 27.12 -4.54 49.49
C ASP A 422 28.26 -4.86 50.47
N ARG A 423 29.10 -5.85 50.15
CA ARG A 423 30.28 -6.19 50.93
C ARG A 423 31.30 -5.05 50.94
N ALA A 424 31.61 -4.46 49.78
CA ALA A 424 32.51 -3.32 49.69
C ALA A 424 32.00 -2.12 50.49
N THR A 425 30.69 -1.87 50.45
CA THR A 425 30.03 -0.80 51.23
C THR A 425 30.10 -1.08 52.73
N ALA A 426 29.90 -2.33 53.16
CA ALA A 426 30.02 -2.71 54.56
C ALA A 426 31.46 -2.59 55.08
N GLU A 427 32.45 -3.01 54.29
CA GLU A 427 33.87 -2.85 54.59
C GLU A 427 34.26 -1.37 54.69
N ALA A 428 33.82 -0.54 53.73
CA ALA A 428 34.01 0.91 53.75
C ALA A 428 33.35 1.55 54.99
N ARG A 429 32.13 1.14 55.35
CA ARG A 429 31.47 1.63 56.57
C ARG A 429 32.25 1.30 57.84
N ALA A 430 32.80 0.08 57.94
CA ALA A 430 33.63 -0.29 59.07
C ALA A 430 34.95 0.51 59.12
N ALA A 431 35.56 0.78 57.96
CA ALA A 431 36.74 1.63 57.87
C ALA A 431 36.44 3.09 58.21
N TRP A 432 35.28 3.61 57.78
CA TRP A 432 34.78 4.93 58.14
C TRP A 432 34.62 5.08 59.65
N LEU A 433 33.97 4.12 60.32
CA LEU A 433 33.79 4.15 61.77
C LEU A 433 35.14 4.21 62.52
N ARG A 434 36.14 3.45 62.07
CA ARG A 434 37.51 3.52 62.63
C ARG A 434 38.16 4.88 62.40
N ALA A 435 37.98 5.48 61.23
CA ALA A 435 38.50 6.81 60.92
C ALA A 435 37.81 7.88 61.79
N THR A 436 36.49 7.79 61.98
CA THR A 436 35.73 8.67 62.87
C THR A 436 36.10 8.51 64.34
N GLU A 437 36.39 7.29 64.79
CA GLU A 437 36.82 7.04 66.17
C GLU A 437 38.23 7.62 66.45
N ALA A 438 39.14 7.55 65.48
CA ALA A 438 40.46 8.16 65.59
C ALA A 438 40.44 9.70 65.45
N ASP A 439 39.55 10.23 64.58
CA ASP A 439 39.35 11.65 64.28
C ASP A 439 40.64 12.42 63.97
N THR A 440 41.56 11.80 63.20
CA THR A 440 42.79 12.46 62.72
C THR A 440 42.80 12.62 61.22
N GLU A 441 43.52 13.64 60.74
CA GLU A 441 43.68 13.89 59.30
C GLU A 441 44.23 12.64 58.57
N GLU A 442 45.23 11.99 59.15
CA GLU A 442 45.85 10.80 58.58
C GLU A 442 44.88 9.63 58.44
N ALA A 443 43.98 9.45 59.42
CA ALA A 443 42.99 8.37 59.41
C ALA A 443 41.97 8.55 58.28
N TYR A 444 41.51 9.79 58.05
CA TYR A 444 40.58 10.10 56.95
C TYR A 444 41.26 10.03 55.57
N ILE A 445 42.53 10.46 55.46
CA ILE A 445 43.30 10.30 54.21
C ILE A 445 43.52 8.82 53.89
N ALA A 446 43.85 8.00 54.90
CA ALA A 446 44.00 6.56 54.73
C ALA A 446 42.68 5.89 54.30
N PHE A 447 41.56 6.32 54.89
CA PHE A 447 40.23 5.88 54.48
C PHE A 447 39.93 6.20 53.01
N LEU A 448 40.12 7.45 52.58
CA LEU A 448 39.89 7.87 51.19
C LEU A 448 40.78 7.13 50.19
N ARG A 449 42.01 6.78 50.58
CA ARG A 449 42.90 5.98 49.72
C ARG A 449 42.42 4.53 49.59
N ALA A 450 41.92 3.94 50.67
CA ALA A 450 41.46 2.56 50.68
C ALA A 450 40.06 2.39 50.05
N HIS A 451 39.20 3.41 50.16
CA HIS A 451 37.81 3.39 49.73
C HIS A 451 37.42 4.69 48.98
N PRO A 452 38.01 4.94 47.80
CA PRO A 452 37.84 6.20 47.07
C PRO A 452 36.39 6.46 46.65
N ASP A 453 35.65 5.45 46.18
CA ASP A 453 34.28 5.60 45.65
C ASP A 453 33.20 5.24 46.70
N SER A 454 33.50 5.38 47.99
CA SER A 454 32.54 5.04 49.04
C SER A 454 31.50 6.14 49.26
N PRO A 455 30.32 5.83 49.82
CA PRO A 455 29.32 6.83 50.19
C PRO A 455 29.79 7.87 51.25
N PHE A 456 30.96 7.67 51.88
CA PHE A 456 31.49 8.54 52.91
C PHE A 456 32.63 9.44 52.40
N GLU A 457 32.92 9.43 51.09
CA GLU A 457 34.03 10.20 50.50
C GLU A 457 33.93 11.70 50.81
N ASP A 458 32.78 12.30 50.52
CA ASP A 458 32.54 13.73 50.74
C ASP A 458 32.64 14.11 52.22
N ALA A 459 32.09 13.27 53.10
CA ALA A 459 32.15 13.47 54.54
C ALA A 459 33.60 13.41 55.06
N ALA A 460 34.41 12.49 54.56
CA ALA A 460 35.83 12.40 54.91
C ALA A 460 36.62 13.63 54.44
N ARG A 461 36.38 14.09 53.21
CA ARG A 461 37.04 15.29 52.65
C ARG A 461 36.67 16.55 53.43
N GLN A 462 35.40 16.69 53.81
CA GLN A 462 34.94 17.79 54.64
C GLN A 462 35.65 17.74 56.00
N ARG A 463 35.70 16.57 56.65
CA ARG A 463 36.31 16.45 57.97
C ARG A 463 37.81 16.76 57.97
N ILE A 464 38.54 16.35 56.94
CA ILE A 464 39.94 16.74 56.74
C ILE A 464 40.09 18.26 56.67
N THR A 465 39.17 18.95 56.00
CA THR A 465 39.21 20.41 55.88
C THR A 465 39.02 21.07 57.24
N GLU A 466 38.04 20.61 58.02
CA GLU A 466 37.78 21.08 59.38
C GLU A 466 38.97 20.84 60.33
N LEU A 467 39.61 19.67 60.26
CA LEU A 467 40.77 19.35 61.11
C LEU A 467 42.02 20.17 60.78
N ARG A 468 42.12 20.69 59.55
CA ARG A 468 43.21 21.59 59.11
C ARG A 468 42.97 23.04 59.51
N GLU A 469 41.73 23.43 59.80
CA GLU A 469 41.44 24.75 60.32
C GLU A 469 41.89 24.84 61.80
N PRO A 470 42.61 25.90 62.21
CA PRO A 470 42.97 26.06 63.61
C PRO A 470 41.70 26.17 64.48
N PRO A 471 41.70 25.63 65.72
CA PRO A 471 40.56 25.77 66.61
C PRO A 471 40.21 27.25 66.75
N ARG A 472 38.94 27.59 66.53
CA ARG A 472 38.45 28.97 66.72
C ARG A 472 38.78 29.39 68.15
N ASP A 473 39.54 30.48 68.29
CA ASP A 473 39.89 31.04 69.58
C ASP A 473 38.68 31.79 70.16
N ASP A 474 37.75 31.05 70.74
CA ASP A 474 36.55 31.60 71.37
C ASP A 474 36.86 32.31 72.70
N SER A 475 38.15 32.48 73.07
CA SER A 475 38.52 33.20 74.30
C SER A 475 38.19 34.69 74.20
N ALA A 476 38.38 35.29 73.02
CA ALA A 476 38.03 36.68 72.74
C ALA A 476 36.50 36.90 72.77
N GLU A 477 35.72 35.97 72.21
CA GLU A 477 34.26 36.04 72.23
C GLU A 477 33.71 35.89 73.66
N ARG A 478 34.20 34.90 74.44
CA ARG A 478 33.79 34.71 75.84
C ARG A 478 34.17 35.89 76.73
N ALA A 479 35.35 36.48 76.52
CA ALA A 479 35.76 37.69 77.23
C ALA A 479 34.86 38.89 76.89
N ALA A 480 34.55 39.07 75.61
CA ALA A 480 33.69 40.15 75.13
C ALA A 480 32.23 40.00 75.57
N GLU A 481 31.70 38.77 75.66
CA GLU A 481 30.37 38.49 76.21
C GLU A 481 30.28 38.87 77.70
N ALA A 482 31.28 38.46 78.49
CA ALA A 482 31.35 38.81 79.90
C ALA A 482 31.56 40.32 80.14
N GLU A 483 32.20 41.02 79.20
CA GLU A 483 32.33 42.47 79.23
C GLU A 483 31.04 43.18 78.82
N GLU A 484 30.35 42.70 77.79
CA GLU A 484 29.07 43.24 77.33
C GLU A 484 28.04 43.26 78.46
N ALA A 485 27.94 42.18 79.24
CA ALA A 485 27.04 42.11 80.40
C ALA A 485 27.31 43.23 81.43
N ARG A 486 28.55 43.72 81.53
CA ARG A 486 28.94 44.82 82.43
C ARG A 486 28.74 46.20 81.78
N VAL A 487 29.04 46.33 80.49
CA VAL A 487 29.05 47.61 79.76
C VAL A 487 27.65 48.03 79.30
N VAL A 488 26.83 47.08 78.87
CA VAL A 488 25.45 47.28 78.39
C VAL A 488 24.49 46.35 79.14
N GLY A 489 24.66 46.25 80.46
CA GLY A 489 23.79 45.44 81.33
C GLY A 489 22.39 46.03 81.54
N ASN A 490 22.20 47.34 81.29
CA ASN A 490 20.90 48.01 81.40
C ASN A 490 20.14 47.94 80.06
N GLN A 491 18.86 47.55 80.10
CA GLN A 491 17.97 47.46 78.94
C GLN A 491 17.88 48.78 78.15
N VAL A 492 17.93 49.93 78.83
CA VAL A 492 17.94 51.24 78.17
C VAL A 492 19.19 51.43 77.31
N THR A 493 20.35 50.97 77.77
CA THR A 493 21.61 51.08 77.03
C THR A 493 21.63 50.15 75.82
N ARG A 494 21.05 48.95 75.92
CA ARG A 494 20.91 48.02 74.78
C ARG A 494 20.04 48.59 73.68
N LEU A 495 18.89 49.18 74.01
CA LEU A 495 18.02 49.89 73.07
C LEU A 495 18.73 51.05 72.36
N LEU A 496 19.57 51.79 73.09
CA LEU A 496 20.35 52.89 72.51
C LEU A 496 21.41 52.37 71.52
N VAL A 497 22.05 51.24 71.83
CA VAL A 497 23.00 50.58 70.93
C VAL A 497 22.34 50.12 69.64
N GLU A 498 21.20 49.43 69.71
CA GLU A 498 20.45 49.00 68.53
C GLU A 498 19.97 50.19 67.70
N ARG A 499 19.41 51.23 68.32
CA ARG A 499 19.00 52.44 67.60
C ARG A 499 20.19 53.10 66.89
N ARG A 500 21.37 53.09 67.52
CA ARG A 500 22.57 53.67 66.92
C ARG A 500 23.10 52.81 65.77
N LEU A 501 23.12 51.49 65.92
CA LEU A 501 23.43 50.55 64.84
C LEU A 501 22.48 50.72 63.65
N LEU A 502 21.19 50.93 63.90
CA LEU A 502 20.19 51.19 62.87
C LEU A 502 20.44 52.53 62.15
N GLN A 503 20.76 53.61 62.88
CA GLN A 503 21.14 54.91 62.29
C GLN A 503 22.42 54.81 61.43
N LEU A 504 23.33 53.92 61.78
CA LEU A 504 24.56 53.65 61.01
C LEU A 504 24.33 52.68 59.85
N GLY A 505 23.09 52.25 59.59
CA GLY A 505 22.74 51.35 58.49
C GLY A 505 23.20 49.90 58.69
N MET A 506 23.48 49.48 59.93
CA MET A 506 23.98 48.12 60.24
C MET A 506 22.87 47.07 60.39
N GLU A 507 21.60 47.50 60.29
CA GLU A 507 20.40 46.64 60.28
C GLU A 507 20.34 45.63 61.45
N PRO A 508 20.25 46.11 62.71
CA PRO A 508 20.15 45.22 63.88
C PRO A 508 18.75 44.59 64.06
N GLY A 509 17.79 44.85 63.17
CA GLY A 509 16.39 44.46 63.37
C GLY A 509 15.59 45.53 64.13
N THR A 510 14.53 45.10 64.83
CA THR A 510 13.65 45.99 65.60
C THR A 510 14.31 46.37 66.92
N PRO A 511 14.53 47.68 67.24
CA PRO A 511 15.16 48.06 68.50
C PRO A 511 14.24 47.79 69.71
N ASP A 512 14.39 46.62 70.32
CA ASP A 512 13.62 46.13 71.47
C ASP A 512 14.49 45.85 72.72
N GLY A 513 15.82 45.99 72.58
CA GLY A 513 16.81 45.82 73.63
C GLY A 513 17.24 44.37 73.82
N ALA A 514 16.80 43.46 72.95
CA ALA A 514 17.23 42.07 72.93
C ALA A 514 18.31 41.87 71.86
N PHE A 515 19.55 41.62 72.30
CA PHE A 515 20.67 41.36 71.39
C PHE A 515 20.60 39.94 70.80
N ASP A 516 19.69 39.76 69.85
CA ASP A 516 19.40 38.52 69.14
C ASP A 516 20.40 38.22 68.01
N ALA A 517 20.18 37.14 67.26
CA ALA A 517 21.10 36.73 66.19
C ALA A 517 21.26 37.80 65.09
N GLU A 518 20.27 38.66 64.87
CA GLU A 518 20.33 39.75 63.90
C GLU A 518 21.17 40.91 64.43
N THR A 519 20.92 41.31 65.68
CA THR A 519 21.71 42.32 66.39
C THR A 519 23.18 41.88 66.52
N ARG A 520 23.45 40.61 66.82
CA ARG A 520 24.82 40.04 66.88
C ARG A 520 25.53 40.15 65.53
N ARG A 521 24.83 39.89 64.41
CA ARG A 521 25.39 40.09 63.06
C ARG A 521 25.65 41.56 62.79
N ALA A 522 24.74 42.45 63.16
CA ALA A 522 24.93 43.90 63.02
C ALA A 522 26.13 44.41 63.82
N ILE A 523 26.33 43.92 65.05
CA ILE A 523 27.51 44.21 65.88
C ILE A 523 28.79 43.70 65.20
N ARG A 524 28.80 42.47 64.66
CA ARG A 524 29.97 41.94 63.93
C ARG A 524 30.31 42.77 62.69
N ARG A 525 29.29 43.18 61.92
CA ARG A 525 29.46 44.08 60.76
C ARG A 525 30.04 45.43 61.20
N PHE A 526 29.52 46.00 62.28
CA PHE A 526 30.02 47.25 62.83
C PHE A 526 31.48 47.12 63.29
N GLN A 527 31.81 46.10 64.10
CA GLN A 527 33.17 45.83 64.58
C GLN A 527 34.15 45.65 63.41
N SER A 528 33.77 44.86 62.41
CA SER A 528 34.56 44.64 61.19
C SER A 528 34.78 45.95 60.42
N SER A 529 33.73 46.73 60.18
CA SER A 529 33.84 48.02 59.45
C SER A 529 34.69 49.07 60.18
N ARG A 530 34.84 48.95 61.49
CA ARG A 530 35.61 49.87 62.34
C ARG A 530 36.97 49.31 62.76
N GLY A 531 37.38 48.17 62.21
CA GLY A 531 38.66 47.51 62.52
C GLY A 531 38.81 47.18 64.02
N ILE A 532 37.70 46.81 64.67
CA ILE A 532 37.67 46.29 66.04
C ILE A 532 37.61 44.76 65.92
N GLU A 533 38.17 44.06 66.91
CA GLU A 533 38.02 42.61 67.03
C GLU A 533 36.55 42.17 66.91
N VAL A 534 36.28 41.22 66.02
CA VAL A 534 34.92 40.84 65.60
C VAL A 534 34.43 39.71 66.49
N THR A 535 33.84 40.08 67.62
CA THR A 535 33.30 39.12 68.61
C THR A 535 31.78 39.01 68.53
N GLY A 536 31.10 40.01 67.97
CA GLY A 536 29.64 40.12 67.98
C GLY A 536 29.05 40.55 69.32
N TYR A 537 29.89 40.88 70.30
CA TYR A 537 29.49 41.39 71.60
C TYR A 537 30.01 42.82 71.82
N VAL A 538 29.20 43.67 72.45
CA VAL A 538 29.47 45.09 72.66
C VAL A 538 30.40 45.28 73.85
N THR A 539 31.70 45.33 73.58
CA THR A 539 32.73 45.73 74.55
C THR A 539 32.73 47.25 74.79
N GLN A 540 33.44 47.74 75.81
CA GLN A 540 33.60 49.17 76.06
C GLN A 540 34.19 49.89 74.85
N ALA A 541 35.17 49.28 74.17
CA ALA A 541 35.74 49.82 72.94
C ALA A 541 34.70 49.92 71.81
N THR A 542 33.81 48.91 71.70
CA THR A 542 32.72 48.89 70.73
C THR A 542 31.70 50.00 71.05
N LEU A 543 31.27 50.12 72.32
CA LEU A 543 30.29 51.12 72.76
C LEU A 543 30.82 52.55 72.58
N VAL A 544 32.06 52.83 72.96
CA VAL A 544 32.68 54.15 72.80
C VAL A 544 32.73 54.54 71.32
N ARG A 545 33.19 53.64 70.43
CA ARG A 545 33.25 53.93 68.99
C ARG A 545 31.86 54.04 68.34
N LEU A 546 30.85 53.38 68.92
CA LEU A 546 29.46 53.49 68.47
C LEU A 546 28.83 54.85 68.84
N LEU A 547 29.19 55.41 70.00
CA LEU A 547 28.65 56.68 70.53
C LEU A 547 29.47 57.92 70.15
N ALA A 548 30.77 57.78 69.88
CA ALA A 548 31.67 58.87 69.54
C ALA A 548 31.72 59.24 68.05
N GLY A 549 31.14 58.41 67.19
CA GLY A 549 30.92 58.70 65.77
C GLY A 549 29.49 59.11 65.51
#